data_AF-A0A2Z6A263-F1
#
_entry.id   AF-A0A2Z6A263-F1
#
_cell.length_a   1.000
_cell.length_b   1.000
_cell.length_c   1.000
_cell.angle_alpha   90.00
_cell.angle_beta   90.00
_cell.angle_gamma   90.00
#
_symmetry.space_group_name_H-M   'P 1'
#
loop_
_entity.id
_entity.type
_entity.pdbx_description
1 polymer ?
#
loop_
_entity_poly.entity_id
_entity_poly.type
_entity_poly.pdbx_seq_one_letter_code
_entity_poly.pdbx_strand_id
1 'polypeptide(L)' 'FESKHRYFMDAVNASDKIAVIDTKEGKLEKLVSVGKVPHPGRGANFVDPQFAPLWATFHLFYLSISL' A
#
# COMPACT_ATOMS: atom_id res chain seq x y z
N PHE A 1 -6.81 -1.56 3.28
CA PHE A 1 -6.57 -2.45 4.44
C PHE A 1 -5.92 -3.72 3.94
N GLU A 2 -4.89 -4.20 4.63
CA GLU A 2 -4.34 -5.53 4.34
C GLU A 2 -5.31 -6.64 4.76
N SER A 3 -5.07 -7.86 4.29
CA SER A 3 -5.92 -9.06 4.47
C SER A 3 -6.46 -9.34 5.89
N LYS A 4 -5.72 -9.02 6.95
CA LYS A 4 -6.08 -9.23 8.36
C LYS A 4 -6.68 -7.97 9.01
N HIS A 5 -6.88 -6.90 8.23
CA HIS A 5 -7.48 -5.64 8.65
C HIS A 5 -6.76 -4.92 9.82
N ARG A 6 -5.47 -5.20 10.05
CA ARG A 6 -4.68 -4.48 11.05
C ARG A 6 -4.01 -3.23 10.49
N TYR A 7 -3.54 -3.30 9.26
CA TYR A 7 -2.84 -2.18 8.64
C TYR A 7 -3.71 -1.51 7.57
N PHE A 8 -3.80 -0.19 7.66
CA PHE A 8 -4.37 0.67 6.64
C PHE A 8 -3.24 1.25 5.79
N MET A 9 -3.38 1.17 4.47
CA MET A 9 -2.44 1.72 3.51
C MET A 9 -3.16 2.83 2.74
N ASP A 10 -2.56 4.02 2.76
CA ASP A 10 -3.05 5.17 2.00
C ASP A 10 -1.87 5.85 1.30
N ALA A 11 -2.17 6.53 0.20
CA ALA A 11 -1.14 7.13 -0.61
C ALA A 11 -0.89 8.58 -0.24
N VAL A 12 0.41 8.89 -0.16
CA VAL A 12 0.91 10.25 0.00
C VAL A 12 1.34 10.71 -1.39
N ASN A 13 0.35 10.99 -2.26
CA ASN A 13 0.52 11.10 -3.72
C ASN A 13 1.59 12.10 -4.14
N ALA A 14 1.71 13.24 -3.45
CA ALA A 14 2.70 14.27 -3.77
C ALA A 14 4.13 13.91 -3.32
N SER A 15 4.34 12.75 -2.69
CA SER A 15 5.62 12.29 -2.17
C SER A 15 6.02 10.91 -2.66
N ASP A 16 5.31 10.34 -3.64
CA ASP A 16 5.56 9.01 -4.21
C ASP A 16 5.74 7.92 -3.14
N LYS A 17 4.88 7.96 -2.11
CA LYS A 17 4.95 7.07 -0.94
C LYS A 17 3.59 6.47 -0.59
N ILE A 18 3.62 5.30 0.03
CA ILE A 18 2.49 4.70 0.75
C ILE A 18 2.76 4.80 2.26
N ALA A 19 1.80 5.36 2.99
CA ALA A 19 1.78 5.32 4.45
C ALA A 19 1.12 4.04 4.92
N VAL A 20 1.81 3.31 5.80
CA VAL A 20 1.30 2.12 6.48
C VAL A 20 0.97 2.51 7.91
N ILE A 21 -0.30 2.43 8.27
CA ILE A 21 -0.82 2.83 9.58
C ILE A 21 -1.28 1.57 10.32
N ASP A 22 -0.73 1.32 11.51
CA ASP A 22 -1.25 0.29 12.41
C ASP A 22 -2.53 0.82 13.06
N THR A 23 -3.69 0.27 12.70
CA THR A 23 -4.97 0.73 13.22
C THR A 23 -5.26 0.23 14.63
N LYS A 24 -4.51 -0.75 15.13
CA LYS A 24 -4.60 -1.21 16.51
C LYS A 24 -3.94 -0.20 17.45
N GLU A 25 -2.74 0.24 17.09
CA GLU A 25 -1.95 1.18 17.91
C GLU A 25 -2.23 2.65 17.56
N GLY A 26 -2.89 2.91 16.42
CA GLY A 26 -3.22 4.25 15.93
C GLY A 26 -1.98 5.03 15.49
N LYS A 27 -0.95 4.36 14.99
CA LYS A 27 0.36 4.96 14.69
C LYS A 27 0.84 4.67 13.27
N LEU A 28 1.67 5.57 12.75
CA LEU A 28 2.41 5.36 11.52
C LEU A 28 3.46 4.27 11.76
N GLU A 29 3.33 3.15 11.06
CA GLU A 29 4.27 2.03 11.12
C GLU A 29 5.43 2.26 10.15
N LYS A 30 5.13 2.65 8.89
CA LYS A 30 6.14 2.80 7.85
C LYS A 30 5.71 3.76 6.75
N LEU A 31 6.70 4.38 6.11
CA LEU A 31 6.56 5.03 4.80
C LEU A 31 7.33 4.21 3.76
N VAL A 32 6.63 3.72 2.75
CA VAL A 32 7.20 2.91 1.67
C VAL A 32 7.31 3.78 0.42
N SER A 33 8.52 3.98 -0.09
CA SER A 33 8.74 4.66 -1.37
C SER A 33 8.27 3.77 -2.52
N VAL A 34 7.51 4.34 -3.44
CA VAL A 34 6.94 3.65 -4.61
C VAL A 34 7.18 4.48 -5.88
N GLY A 35 6.62 4.03 -7.02
CA GLY A 35 6.60 4.81 -8.25
C GLY A 35 5.77 6.10 -8.15
N LYS A 36 5.65 6.81 -9.28
CA LYS A 36 5.03 8.15 -9.32
C LYS A 36 3.51 8.13 -9.22
N VAL A 37 2.97 8.97 -8.33
CA VAL A 37 1.51 9.18 -8.16
C VAL A 37 0.78 7.83 -7.93
N PRO A 38 1.10 7.14 -6.81
CA PRO A 38 0.35 5.95 -6.43
C PRO A 38 -1.11 6.31 -6.20
N HIS A 39 -2.03 5.44 -6.62
CA HIS A 39 -3.47 5.66 -6.48
C HIS A 39 -4.16 4.41 -5.97
N PRO A 40 -4.17 4.22 -4.65
CA PRO A 40 -4.41 2.93 -4.05
C PRO A 40 -5.86 2.49 -4.04
N GLY A 41 -6.83 3.40 -4.06
CA GLY A 41 -8.22 3.03 -3.80
C GLY A 41 -8.31 2.17 -2.54
N ARG A 42 -8.90 0.98 -2.62
CA ARG A 42 -8.85 -0.02 -1.53
C ARG A 42 -7.60 -0.93 -1.59
N GLY A 43 -6.92 -0.93 -2.73
CA GLY A 43 -5.88 -1.85 -3.15
C GLY A 43 -6.38 -3.27 -3.39
N ALA A 44 -5.45 -4.17 -3.69
CA ALA A 44 -5.72 -5.59 -3.91
C ALA A 44 -4.90 -6.44 -2.94
N ASN A 45 -5.57 -7.29 -2.18
CA ASN A 45 -4.93 -8.27 -1.30
C ASN A 45 -4.84 -9.62 -2.00
N PHE A 46 -3.67 -10.26 -1.96
CA PHE A 46 -3.48 -11.60 -2.50
C PHE A 46 -2.32 -12.30 -1.78
N VAL A 47 -2.22 -13.62 -1.93
CA VAL A 47 -1.11 -14.40 -1.37
C VAL A 47 -0.15 -14.73 -2.51
N ASP A 48 1.09 -14.25 -2.39
CA ASP A 48 2.15 -14.66 -3.29
C ASP A 48 2.86 -15.91 -2.74
N PRO A 49 3.10 -16.95 -3.56
CA PRO A 49 3.76 -18.18 -3.11
C PRO A 49 5.18 -17.98 -2.53
N GLN A 50 5.88 -16.90 -2.93
CA GLN A 50 7.24 -16.59 -2.49
C GLN A 50 7.27 -15.53 -1.38
N PHE A 51 6.36 -14.55 -1.43
CA PHE A 51 6.40 -13.37 -0.56
C PHE A 51 5.29 -13.29 0.50
N ALA A 52 4.49 -14.35 0.67
CA ALA A 52 3.39 -14.41 1.62
C ALA A 52 2.29 -13.35 1.30
N PRO A 53 1.38 -12.95 2.22
CA PRO A 53 0.33 -11.98 1.91
C PRO A 53 0.88 -10.62 1.48
N LEU A 54 0.47 -10.17 0.29
CA LEU A 54 0.82 -8.88 -0.29
C LEU A 54 -0.42 -7.99 -0.45
N TRP A 55 -0.17 -6.69 -0.49
CA TRP A 55 -1.16 -5.68 -0.83
C TRP A 55 -0.61 -4.82 -1.98
N ALA A 56 -1.40 -4.64 -3.04
CA ALA A 56 -0.98 -3.93 -4.24
C ALA A 56 -1.77 -2.65 -4.52
N THR A 57 -1.09 -1.69 -5.15
CA THR A 57 -1.63 -0.41 -5.65
C THR A 57 -1.21 -0.15 -7.10
N PHE A 58 -2.08 0.52 -7.86
CA PHE A 58 -1.78 1.00 -9.21
C PHE A 58 -1.37 2.48 -9.21
N HIS A 59 -0.83 2.95 -10.34
CA HIS A 59 -0.39 4.34 -10.52
C HIS A 59 -1.26 5.00 -11.60
N LEU A 60 -1.75 6.23 -11.38
CA LEU A 60 -2.78 6.83 -12.26
C LEU A 60 -2.31 7.07 -13.70
N PHE A 61 -1.06 7.46 -13.86
CA PHE A 61 -0.51 7.93 -15.13
C PHE A 61 0.51 6.98 -15.74
N TYR A 62 0.81 5.88 -15.06
CA TYR A 62 1.81 4.91 -15.48
C TYR A 62 1.22 3.50 -15.36
N LEU A 63 1.47 2.65 -16.37
CA LEU A 63 1.12 1.24 -16.29
C LEU A 63 2.13 0.51 -15.39
N SER A 64 2.05 0.77 -14.09
CA SER A 64 2.90 0.18 -13.07
C SER A 64 2.10 -0.19 -11.82
N ILE A 65 2.52 -1.27 -11.16
CA ILE A 65 1.94 -1.77 -9.91
C ILE A 65 3.04 -1.81 -8.86
N SER A 66 2.72 -1.44 -7.63
CA SER A 66 3.61 -1.62 -6.47
C SER A 66 3.01 -2.67 -5.53
N LEU A 67 3.89 -3.53 -4.99
CA LEU A 67 3.60 -4.64 -4.07
C LEU A 67 4.16 -4.36 -2.68
#